data_AF-A0A960X1D9-F1
#
_entry.id   AF-A0A960X1D9-F1
#
_cell.length_a   1.000
_cell.length_b   1.000
_cell.length_c   1.000
_cell.angle_alpha   90.00
_cell.angle_beta   90.00
_cell.angle_gamma   90.00
#
_symmetry.space_group_name_H-M   'P 1'
#
loop_
_entity.id
_entity.type
_entity.pdbx_description
1 polymer ?
#
loop_
_entity_poly.entity_id
_entity_poly.type
_entity_poly.pdbx_seq_one_letter_code
_entity_poly.pdbx_strand_id
1 'polypeptide(L)'
;MNLIVALNLAATPMHAQTAAQFLNLHELRQQGIAGRSVECQGTVTCVETHHFFIQDSSDALQIQVWNAGRQVSVGDVVKVHGVLVGYGGGLQVRGEVLTKTGESPLPEPESVAAESLVNGGSHCQRVKLTGAVHDIALVKGEVQLLVRSGTIALTICWHLRDGERQRPDDLLDALVEVIGVAHSGSTPDGATSGGRIPLASSADLRILQPGNPDVFTRPLRTLQSLREEPSAQPERFRSIGTVTYASPAGWFYFQDGTSTARAGKNAFLNASNQDHRQVQENPSLHPGDVVEVVGYVFQDLPGKAMPWLVQCEWRILRQVEPPPWEPVPSSTILQGDFDGRPVSVTGEVVDITVEKDRDGYFNHILTVNDDGVSFWALLQKEAAVTLPVKTGDYIRLNGIAMAFRGSEGKTERFRINLNDLNDMGPTLAPLQARHLMRWVFGGLAAVLIAVIWIVALRLQVRRQTAALLESQREQERFRAISETSTDFIAIATLENFPLYMNPAGRAMLGIDQAADISSIPFEAISTPEGRDLINLVGLPHAFAHGHWQGELNMRHLDGREIPVSFLGLVIRSANGKPEYIAAIARDITARRHMEEQLRQSNEELLRFRSVVDASTDHIGMAAL
;
A
#
# COMPACT_ATOMS: atom_id res chain seq x y z
N MET A 1 20.72 20.18 41.47
CA MET A 1 20.28 20.73 42.76
C MET A 1 18.88 20.23 43.03
N ASN A 2 18.72 19.21 43.88
CA ASN A 2 17.52 18.90 44.65
C ASN A 2 17.84 17.78 45.66
N LEU A 3 17.95 18.21 46.92
CA LEU A 3 17.77 17.52 48.19
C LEU A 3 17.69 15.98 48.18
N ILE A 4 18.80 15.32 48.53
CA ILE A 4 18.72 14.14 49.41
C ILE A 4 19.10 14.65 50.79
N VAL A 5 18.10 14.66 51.67
CA VAL A 5 18.22 14.99 53.08
C VAL A 5 19.33 14.14 53.70
N ALA A 6 20.30 14.83 54.26
CA ALA A 6 21.29 14.28 55.17
C ALA A 6 20.56 13.63 56.37
N LEU A 7 20.35 12.31 56.30
CA LEU A 7 20.14 11.49 57.48
C LEU A 7 21.52 11.25 58.10
N ASN A 8 21.96 12.27 58.84
CA ASN A 8 22.93 12.15 59.91
C ASN A 8 22.34 11.22 60.98
N LEU A 9 22.47 9.91 60.79
CA LEU A 9 22.49 8.98 61.91
C LEU A 9 23.91 9.04 62.46
N ALA A 10 24.06 9.89 63.49
CA ALA A 10 25.22 9.88 64.36
C ALA A 10 25.58 8.43 64.68
N ALA A 11 26.83 8.05 64.45
CA ALA A 11 27.40 6.81 64.92
C ALA A 11 27.19 6.74 66.43
N THR A 12 26.21 5.96 66.88
CA THR A 12 26.19 5.47 68.25
C THR A 12 27.42 4.59 68.43
N PRO A 13 28.29 4.84 69.41
CA PRO A 13 29.38 3.93 69.70
C PRO A 13 28.75 2.67 70.30
N MET A 14 28.57 1.64 69.48
CA MET A 14 28.09 0.34 69.92
C MET A 14 29.15 -0.26 70.87
N HIS A 15 28.91 -0.11 72.16
CA HIS A 15 29.63 -0.83 73.20
C HIS A 15 29.40 -2.35 73.02
N ALA A 16 30.50 -3.07 72.82
CA ALA A 16 30.77 -4.44 73.26
C ALA A 16 29.62 -5.46 73.12
N GLN A 17 29.15 -5.72 71.89
CA GLN A 17 28.83 -7.10 71.55
C GLN A 17 30.13 -7.73 71.06
N THR A 18 30.54 -8.85 71.67
CA THR A 18 31.75 -9.59 71.29
C THR A 18 31.69 -9.88 69.80
N ALA A 19 32.59 -9.27 69.03
CA ALA A 19 32.66 -9.51 67.59
C ALA A 19 32.86 -11.01 67.37
N ALA A 20 32.08 -11.58 66.45
CA ALA A 20 32.32 -12.96 66.05
C ALA A 20 33.69 -13.00 65.35
N GLN A 21 34.63 -13.74 65.96
CA GLN A 21 35.93 -14.02 65.36
C GLN A 21 35.79 -15.24 64.47
N PHE A 22 36.13 -15.07 63.20
CA PHE A 22 36.17 -16.15 62.22
C PHE A 22 37.61 -16.55 61.95
N LEU A 23 37.83 -17.82 61.64
CA LEU A 23 39.19 -18.34 61.44
C LEU A 23 39.80 -17.84 60.12
N ASN A 24 38.95 -17.61 59.12
CA ASN A 24 39.33 -17.13 57.79
C ASN A 24 38.15 -16.42 57.09
N LEU A 25 38.42 -15.76 55.96
CA LEU A 25 37.43 -14.99 55.22
C LEU A 25 36.35 -15.86 54.55
N HIS A 26 36.67 -17.10 54.16
CA HIS A 26 35.68 -18.02 53.59
C HIS A 26 34.58 -18.38 54.60
N GLU A 27 34.96 -18.67 55.84
CA GLU A 27 34.03 -18.98 56.92
C GLU A 27 33.12 -17.78 57.23
N LEU A 28 33.70 -16.58 57.26
CA LEU A 28 32.95 -15.33 57.40
C LEU A 28 31.93 -15.14 56.27
N ARG A 29 32.28 -15.48 55.03
CA ARG A 29 31.35 -15.38 53.89
C ARG A 29 30.20 -16.39 53.98
N GLN A 30 30.46 -17.61 54.44
CA GLN A 30 29.46 -18.69 54.53
C GLN A 30 28.54 -18.58 55.75
N GLN A 31 29.09 -18.19 56.90
CA GLN A 31 28.38 -18.19 58.18
C GLN A 31 28.03 -16.77 58.69
N GLY A 32 28.54 -15.74 58.01
CA GLY A 32 28.30 -14.35 58.35
C GLY A 32 26.82 -13.97 58.22
N ILE A 33 26.30 -13.34 59.27
CA ILE A 33 24.93 -12.82 59.29
C ILE A 33 24.99 -11.30 59.16
N ALA A 34 24.33 -10.75 58.14
CA ALA A 34 24.25 -9.31 57.94
C ALA A 34 23.69 -8.61 59.19
N GLY A 35 24.29 -7.48 59.56
CA GLY A 35 23.96 -6.71 60.76
C GLY A 35 24.74 -7.11 62.02
N ARG A 36 25.59 -8.15 61.98
CA ARG A 36 26.45 -8.54 63.12
C ARG A 36 27.84 -7.92 63.05
N SER A 37 28.42 -7.67 64.22
CA SER A 37 29.82 -7.24 64.36
C SER A 37 30.76 -8.42 64.11
N VAL A 38 31.75 -8.20 63.27
CA VAL A 38 32.73 -9.21 62.83
C VAL A 38 34.14 -8.63 62.91
N GLU A 39 35.08 -9.52 63.19
CA GLU A 39 36.51 -9.22 63.13
C GLU A 39 37.16 -10.13 62.10
N CYS A 40 37.91 -9.53 61.17
CA CYS A 40 38.55 -10.25 60.08
C CYS A 40 39.95 -9.71 59.81
N GLN A 41 40.78 -10.54 59.19
CA GLN A 41 42.16 -10.21 58.85
C GLN A 41 42.45 -10.66 57.42
N GLY A 42 43.20 -9.85 56.68
CA GLY A 42 43.65 -10.19 55.34
C GLY A 42 44.70 -9.21 54.83
N THR A 43 45.28 -9.55 53.68
CA THR A 43 46.24 -8.69 52.98
C THR A 43 45.49 -7.74 52.06
N VAL A 44 45.81 -6.45 52.10
CA VAL A 44 45.19 -5.42 51.25
C VAL A 44 45.64 -5.62 49.79
N THR A 45 44.70 -5.90 48.90
CA THR A 45 44.97 -6.19 47.48
C THR A 45 44.76 -5.00 46.56
N CYS A 46 43.80 -4.13 46.87
CA CYS A 46 43.53 -2.89 46.12
C CYS A 46 42.88 -1.85 47.04
N VAL A 47 43.16 -0.57 46.81
CA VAL A 47 42.64 0.54 47.62
C VAL A 47 41.98 1.58 46.72
N GLU A 48 40.72 1.88 47.01
CA GLU A 48 39.95 2.98 46.39
C GLU A 48 39.67 4.10 47.42
N THR A 49 38.96 5.16 47.01
CA THR A 49 38.72 6.34 47.85
C THR A 49 37.96 6.03 49.16
N HIS A 50 36.94 5.18 49.08
CA HIS A 50 36.01 4.90 50.19
C HIS A 50 35.92 3.42 50.58
N HIS A 51 36.76 2.58 49.98
CA HIS A 51 36.85 1.17 50.34
C HIS A 51 38.19 0.59 49.89
N PHE A 52 38.53 -0.57 50.43
CA PHE A 52 39.67 -1.37 49.99
C PHE A 52 39.29 -2.84 50.02
N PHE A 53 40.09 -3.68 49.37
CA PHE A 53 39.88 -5.11 49.28
C PHE A 53 40.93 -5.84 50.11
N ILE A 54 40.51 -6.85 50.87
CA ILE A 54 41.41 -7.75 51.58
C ILE A 54 41.23 -9.17 51.09
N GLN A 55 42.32 -9.92 51.07
CA GLN A 55 42.31 -11.33 50.70
C GLN A 55 43.23 -12.14 51.62
N ASP A 56 42.77 -13.33 52.00
CA ASP A 56 43.56 -14.35 52.68
C ASP A 56 43.73 -15.58 51.77
N SER A 57 44.27 -16.69 52.30
CA SER A 57 44.45 -17.92 51.51
C SER A 57 43.14 -18.65 51.18
N SER A 58 41.99 -18.20 51.70
CA SER A 58 40.69 -18.87 51.60
C SER A 58 39.68 -18.09 50.76
N ASP A 59 39.60 -16.77 50.92
CA ASP A 59 38.63 -15.91 50.25
C ASP A 59 39.06 -14.42 50.32
N ALA A 60 38.24 -13.54 49.78
CA ALA A 60 38.43 -12.09 49.82
C ALA A 60 37.16 -11.35 50.24
N LEU A 61 37.29 -10.11 50.73
CA LEU A 61 36.17 -9.26 51.08
C LEU A 61 36.47 -7.78 50.80
N GLN A 62 35.41 -7.03 50.51
CA GLN A 62 35.45 -5.57 50.42
C GLN A 62 35.23 -4.95 51.80
N ILE A 63 36.06 -3.97 52.14
CA ILE A 63 35.98 -3.23 53.39
C ILE A 63 35.64 -1.77 53.08
N GLN A 64 34.49 -1.32 53.53
CA GLN A 64 34.03 0.05 53.36
C GLN A 64 34.50 0.93 54.54
N VAL A 65 35.40 1.87 54.25
CA VAL A 65 35.97 2.81 55.22
C VAL A 65 36.16 4.17 54.58
N TRP A 66 35.83 5.25 55.29
CA TRP A 66 36.07 6.60 54.79
C TRP A 66 37.56 6.91 54.69
N ASN A 67 38.02 7.44 53.56
CA ASN A 67 39.43 7.77 53.29
C ASN A 67 40.38 6.56 53.44
N ALA A 68 40.01 5.40 52.88
CA ALA A 68 40.81 4.17 52.95
C ALA A 68 42.28 4.38 52.55
N GLY A 69 42.53 5.14 51.47
CA GLY A 69 43.88 5.44 50.98
C GLY A 69 44.79 6.23 51.93
N ARG A 70 44.27 6.77 53.05
CA ARG A 70 45.09 7.38 54.11
C ARG A 70 45.39 6.42 55.28
N GLN A 71 44.69 5.28 55.34
CA GLN A 71 44.76 4.34 56.46
C GLN A 71 45.58 3.10 56.12
N VAL A 72 45.58 2.66 54.86
CA VAL A 72 46.18 1.40 54.42
C VAL A 72 46.87 1.54 53.06
N SER A 73 47.90 0.73 52.85
CA SER A 73 48.60 0.58 51.56
C SER A 73 48.44 -0.85 51.03
N VAL A 74 48.55 -1.02 49.71
CA VAL A 74 48.54 -2.35 49.08
C VAL A 74 49.72 -3.18 49.60
N GLY A 75 49.45 -4.42 50.02
CA GLY A 75 50.40 -5.31 50.67
C GLY A 75 50.34 -5.29 52.21
N ASP A 76 49.65 -4.33 52.82
CA ASP A 76 49.47 -4.28 54.27
C ASP A 76 48.62 -5.46 54.75
N VAL A 77 49.03 -6.11 55.85
CA VAL A 77 48.17 -7.05 56.57
C VAL A 77 47.41 -6.27 57.62
N VAL A 78 46.07 -6.28 57.52
CA VAL A 78 45.20 -5.44 58.34
C VAL A 78 44.19 -6.28 59.09
N LYS A 79 43.96 -5.92 60.35
CA LYS A 79 42.85 -6.43 61.17
C LYS A 79 41.74 -5.39 61.18
N VAL A 80 40.55 -5.81 60.73
CA VAL A 80 39.39 -4.94 60.55
C VAL A 80 38.28 -5.37 61.48
N HIS A 81 37.65 -4.41 62.14
CA HIS A 81 36.45 -4.62 62.92
C HIS A 81 35.32 -3.76 62.39
N GLY A 82 34.15 -4.37 62.18
CA GLY A 82 33.01 -3.67 61.62
C GLY A 82 31.76 -4.52 61.59
N VAL A 83 30.73 -3.98 60.95
CA VAL A 83 29.45 -4.66 60.77
C VAL A 83 29.40 -5.24 59.37
N LEU A 84 29.05 -6.53 59.28
CA LEU A 84 28.83 -7.20 58.01
C LEU A 84 27.53 -6.69 57.38
N VAL A 85 27.57 -6.25 56.13
CA VAL A 85 26.38 -5.77 55.39
C VAL A 85 26.35 -6.39 54.00
N GLY A 86 25.15 -6.62 53.46
CA GLY A 86 24.98 -7.07 52.08
C GLY A 86 25.24 -5.93 51.08
N TYR A 87 25.83 -6.26 49.94
CA TYR A 87 26.12 -5.30 48.86
C TYR A 87 26.11 -5.98 47.49
N GLY A 88 25.22 -5.58 46.58
CA GLY A 88 25.29 -5.96 45.16
C GLY A 88 25.38 -7.47 44.87
N GLY A 89 24.79 -8.33 45.72
CA GLY A 89 24.90 -9.80 45.60
C GLY A 89 26.04 -10.45 46.38
N GLY A 90 26.89 -9.67 47.06
CA GLY A 90 27.97 -10.11 47.95
C GLY A 90 27.88 -9.56 49.38
N LEU A 91 28.94 -9.79 50.16
CA LEU A 91 29.10 -9.32 51.54
C LEU A 91 30.26 -8.32 51.62
N GLN A 92 30.08 -7.25 52.39
CA GLN A 92 31.12 -6.27 52.70
C GLN A 92 31.15 -5.97 54.21
N VAL A 93 32.29 -5.52 54.72
CA VAL A 93 32.42 -5.08 56.11
C VAL A 93 32.46 -3.55 56.13
N ARG A 94 31.53 -2.92 56.83
CA ARG A 94 31.54 -1.48 57.09
C ARG A 94 32.10 -1.24 58.49
N GLY A 95 33.29 -0.67 58.59
CA GLY A 95 34.00 -0.60 59.86
C GLY A 95 35.21 0.32 59.87
N GLU A 96 36.09 0.07 60.84
CA GLU A 96 37.34 0.80 61.03
C GLU A 96 38.52 -0.17 61.07
N VAL A 97 39.68 0.28 60.60
CA VAL A 97 40.93 -0.49 60.65
C VAL A 97 41.48 -0.42 62.06
N LEU A 98 41.61 -1.57 62.74
CA LEU A 98 42.08 -1.62 64.13
C LEU A 98 43.60 -1.63 64.23
N THR A 99 44.29 -2.39 63.36
CA THR A 99 45.74 -2.57 63.47
C THR A 99 46.36 -3.04 62.15
N LYS A 100 47.48 -2.42 61.75
CA LYS A 100 48.38 -2.93 60.69
C LYS A 100 49.35 -3.92 61.35
N THR A 101 49.19 -5.21 61.06
CA THR A 101 49.93 -6.31 61.70
C THR A 101 51.21 -6.69 60.97
N GLY A 102 51.47 -6.12 59.78
CA GLY A 102 52.69 -6.32 59.01
C GLY A 102 52.48 -6.05 57.51
N GLU A 103 53.38 -6.57 56.68
CA GLU A 103 53.28 -6.60 55.22
C GLU A 103 53.43 -8.04 54.74
N SER A 104 52.65 -8.42 53.74
CA SER A 104 52.68 -9.75 53.11
C SER A 104 52.80 -9.59 51.59
N PRO A 105 53.47 -10.51 50.88
CA PRO A 105 53.36 -10.55 49.42
C PRO A 105 51.88 -10.65 49.01
N LEU A 106 51.54 -10.02 47.89
CA LEU A 106 50.20 -10.09 47.34
C LEU A 106 49.86 -11.53 46.96
N PRO A 107 48.60 -11.98 47.17
CA PRO A 107 48.14 -13.27 46.70
C PRO A 107 48.40 -13.46 45.20
N GLU A 108 48.77 -14.69 44.82
CA GLU A 108 48.87 -15.04 43.40
C GLU A 108 47.50 -14.88 42.73
N PRO A 109 47.44 -14.22 41.56
CA PRO A 109 46.18 -13.92 40.92
C PRO A 109 45.61 -15.18 40.25
N GLU A 110 44.33 -15.45 40.45
CA GLU A 110 43.64 -16.56 39.80
C GLU A 110 43.38 -16.22 38.33
N SER A 111 43.74 -17.12 37.40
CA SER A 111 43.41 -16.92 35.98
C SER A 111 41.97 -17.34 35.72
N VAL A 112 41.12 -16.37 35.35
CA VAL A 112 39.67 -16.55 35.21
C VAL A 112 39.17 -16.16 33.83
N ALA A 113 38.11 -16.83 33.38
CA ALA A 113 37.37 -16.44 32.20
C ALA A 113 36.44 -15.25 32.53
N ALA A 114 36.29 -14.29 31.61
CA ALA A 114 35.47 -13.09 31.87
C ALA A 114 34.00 -13.42 32.16
N GLU A 115 33.49 -14.51 31.61
CA GLU A 115 32.14 -15.03 31.79
C GLU A 115 31.89 -15.49 33.24
N SER A 116 32.91 -15.99 33.94
CA SER A 116 32.74 -16.40 35.34
C SER A 116 32.57 -15.19 36.27
N LEU A 117 33.23 -14.07 35.95
CA LEU A 117 33.17 -12.83 36.73
C LEU A 117 31.78 -12.18 36.71
N VAL A 118 31.12 -12.20 35.55
CA VAL A 118 29.75 -11.67 35.40
C VAL A 118 28.75 -12.47 36.24
N ASN A 119 28.99 -13.77 36.40
CA ASN A 119 28.18 -14.66 37.22
C ASN A 119 28.54 -14.62 38.72
N GLY A 120 29.38 -13.68 39.15
CA GLY A 120 29.80 -13.53 40.56
C GLY A 120 30.95 -14.45 40.98
N GLY A 121 31.61 -15.12 40.04
CA GLY A 121 32.82 -15.91 40.30
C GLY A 121 33.98 -15.04 40.78
N SER A 122 34.78 -15.59 41.72
CA SER A 122 35.98 -14.98 42.29
C SER A 122 35.75 -13.55 42.84
N HIS A 123 34.55 -13.22 43.32
CA HIS A 123 34.20 -11.88 43.81
C HIS A 123 35.14 -11.39 44.92
N CYS A 124 35.65 -10.17 44.76
CA CYS A 124 36.67 -9.49 45.56
C CYS A 124 38.06 -10.12 45.54
N GLN A 125 38.28 -11.20 44.80
CA GLN A 125 39.57 -11.88 44.73
C GLN A 125 40.44 -11.25 43.65
N ARG A 126 41.76 -11.37 43.81
CA ARG A 126 42.73 -10.94 42.81
C ARG A 126 42.73 -11.92 41.63
N VAL A 127 42.39 -11.41 40.46
CA VAL A 127 42.22 -12.18 39.22
C VAL A 127 43.13 -11.68 38.12
N LYS A 128 43.42 -12.57 37.18
CA LYS A 128 44.19 -12.33 35.98
C LYS A 128 43.34 -12.66 34.76
N LEU A 129 43.27 -11.72 33.81
CA LEU A 129 42.57 -11.93 32.54
C LEU A 129 43.24 -11.20 31.38
N THR A 130 42.88 -11.57 30.16
CA THR A 130 43.36 -10.93 28.93
C THR A 130 42.18 -10.41 28.12
N GLY A 131 42.31 -9.22 27.55
CA GLY A 131 41.28 -8.67 26.67
C GLY A 131 41.79 -7.51 25.82
N ALA A 132 40.99 -7.13 24.83
CA ALA A 132 41.29 -5.99 23.97
C ALA A 132 40.66 -4.72 24.54
N VAL A 133 41.43 -3.63 24.60
CA VAL A 133 40.94 -2.33 25.05
C VAL A 133 40.10 -1.68 23.95
N HIS A 134 38.85 -1.35 24.27
CA HIS A 134 37.85 -0.83 23.34
C HIS A 134 37.54 0.65 23.55
N ASP A 135 37.60 1.12 24.79
CA ASP A 135 37.36 2.51 25.17
C ASP A 135 38.30 2.93 26.28
N ILE A 136 38.56 4.24 26.36
CA ILE A 136 39.40 4.84 27.38
C ILE A 136 38.75 6.14 27.84
N ALA A 137 38.59 6.28 29.15
CA ALA A 137 38.06 7.47 29.80
C ALA A 137 38.99 7.92 30.93
N LEU A 138 39.06 9.22 31.15
CA LEU A 138 39.66 9.80 32.35
C LEU A 138 38.59 10.59 33.10
N VAL A 139 38.20 10.12 34.27
CA VAL A 139 37.11 10.69 35.06
C VAL A 139 37.65 11.05 36.44
N LYS A 140 37.76 12.36 36.74
CA LYS A 140 38.22 12.87 38.04
C LYS A 140 39.56 12.27 38.52
N GLY A 141 40.48 11.97 37.61
CA GLY A 141 41.80 11.39 37.92
C GLY A 141 41.84 9.85 37.97
N GLU A 142 40.70 9.18 37.77
CA GLU A 142 40.59 7.74 37.56
C GLU A 142 40.63 7.44 36.05
N VAL A 143 41.58 6.62 35.62
CA VAL A 143 41.58 6.04 34.27
C VAL A 143 40.61 4.87 34.28
N GLN A 144 39.74 4.82 33.28
CA GLN A 144 38.82 3.71 33.04
C GLN A 144 39.05 3.18 31.63
N LEU A 145 39.26 1.88 31.49
CA LEU A 145 39.35 1.17 30.23
C LEU A 145 38.14 0.25 30.10
N LEU A 146 37.48 0.29 28.95
CA LEU A 146 36.55 -0.77 28.58
C LEU A 146 37.36 -1.86 27.89
N VAL A 147 37.43 -3.04 28.50
CA VAL A 147 38.21 -4.17 27.96
C VAL A 147 37.27 -5.32 27.64
N ARG A 148 37.35 -5.83 26.42
CA ARG A 148 36.55 -6.96 25.97
C ARG A 148 37.38 -8.24 25.97
N SER A 149 36.88 -9.25 26.67
CA SER A 149 37.44 -10.59 26.70
C SER A 149 36.34 -11.55 26.24
N GLY A 150 36.48 -12.09 25.03
CA GLY A 150 35.42 -12.89 24.40
C GLY A 150 34.19 -12.04 24.08
N THR A 151 33.02 -12.46 24.58
CA THR A 151 31.75 -11.73 24.41
C THR A 151 31.48 -10.72 25.53
N ILE A 152 32.25 -10.78 26.62
CA ILE A 152 32.06 -9.97 27.81
C ILE A 152 32.90 -8.70 27.73
N ALA A 153 32.28 -7.56 27.99
CA ALA A 153 32.98 -6.30 28.26
C ALA A 153 33.15 -6.13 29.78
N LEU A 154 34.30 -5.62 30.22
CA LEU A 154 34.64 -5.36 31.62
C LEU A 154 35.20 -3.95 31.75
N THR A 155 34.97 -3.29 32.88
CA THR A 155 35.52 -1.96 33.13
C THR A 155 36.74 -2.07 34.03
N ILE A 156 37.91 -1.70 33.53
CA ILE A 156 39.17 -1.76 34.27
C ILE A 156 39.53 -0.36 34.71
N CYS A 157 39.88 -0.14 35.98
CA CYS A 157 40.06 1.21 36.49
C CYS A 157 41.21 1.35 37.50
N TRP A 158 41.88 2.49 37.48
CA TRP A 158 42.89 2.86 38.49
C TRP A 158 43.04 4.37 38.60
N HIS A 159 43.54 4.85 39.73
CA HIS A 159 43.83 6.26 39.92
C HIS A 159 45.26 6.58 39.51
N LEU A 160 45.46 7.67 38.75
CA LEU A 160 46.79 8.15 38.38
C LEU A 160 47.51 8.72 39.61
N ARG A 161 48.79 8.41 39.76
CA ARG A 161 49.66 8.98 40.81
C ARG A 161 50.34 10.26 40.31
N ASP A 162 50.66 11.17 41.23
CA ASP A 162 51.38 12.40 40.92
C ASP A 162 52.70 12.10 40.19
N GLY A 163 52.84 12.63 38.96
CA GLY A 163 54.01 12.42 38.10
C GLY A 163 53.86 11.33 37.03
N GLU A 164 52.79 10.52 37.04
CA GLU A 164 52.44 9.66 35.90
C GLU A 164 51.97 10.55 34.73
N ARG A 165 52.77 10.63 33.66
CA ARG A 165 52.39 11.37 32.44
C ARG A 165 51.35 10.60 31.63
N GLN A 166 50.16 11.19 31.60
CA GLN A 166 49.05 11.23 30.62
C GLN A 166 48.93 10.19 29.49
N ARG A 167 47.68 9.70 29.38
CA ARG A 167 46.99 9.12 28.22
C ARG A 167 47.70 7.97 27.50
N PRO A 168 47.25 6.74 27.70
CA PRO A 168 47.66 5.66 26.84
C PRO A 168 46.81 5.68 25.54
N ASP A 169 47.02 6.66 24.66
CA ASP A 169 46.45 6.59 23.29
C ASP A 169 46.98 5.34 22.54
N ASP A 170 48.11 4.78 23.00
CA ASP A 170 48.72 3.53 22.57
C ASP A 170 48.01 2.26 23.07
N LEU A 171 47.08 2.38 24.03
CA LEU A 171 46.29 1.25 24.51
C LEU A 171 45.05 0.99 23.68
N LEU A 172 44.57 1.91 22.85
CA LEU A 172 43.35 1.66 22.08
C LEU A 172 43.54 0.51 21.09
N ASP A 173 42.63 -0.47 21.10
CA ASP A 173 42.77 -1.76 20.40
C ASP A 173 43.96 -2.63 20.86
N ALA A 174 44.69 -2.25 21.93
CA ALA A 174 45.77 -3.06 22.46
C ALA A 174 45.23 -4.32 23.12
N LEU A 175 45.93 -5.44 22.94
CA LEU A 175 45.68 -6.64 23.72
C LEU A 175 46.44 -6.50 25.04
N VAL A 176 45.70 -6.44 26.14
CA VAL A 176 46.24 -6.26 27.48
C VAL A 176 45.98 -7.49 28.34
N GLU A 177 46.94 -7.78 29.21
CA GLU A 177 46.79 -8.66 30.36
C GLU A 177 46.63 -7.79 31.60
N VAL A 178 45.60 -8.06 32.37
CA VAL A 178 45.23 -7.25 33.52
C VAL A 178 45.24 -8.12 34.76
N ILE A 179 45.84 -7.60 35.83
CA ILE A 179 45.79 -8.19 37.16
C ILE A 179 45.08 -7.21 38.10
N GLY A 180 43.92 -7.58 38.60
CA GLY A 180 43.14 -6.67 39.46
C GLY A 180 42.20 -7.42 40.35
N VAL A 181 41.34 -6.70 41.05
CA VAL A 181 40.35 -7.32 41.94
C VAL A 181 39.02 -7.47 41.20
N ALA A 182 38.45 -8.66 41.18
CA ALA A 182 37.15 -8.89 40.54
C ALA A 182 36.02 -8.24 41.36
N HIS A 183 35.39 -7.20 40.82
CA HIS A 183 34.24 -6.55 41.45
C HIS A 183 32.99 -6.69 40.57
N SER A 184 32.16 -7.69 40.88
CA SER A 184 30.84 -7.82 40.26
C SER A 184 29.91 -6.78 40.89
N GLY A 185 29.56 -5.73 40.15
CA GLY A 185 28.60 -4.72 40.56
C GLY A 185 27.41 -4.71 39.59
N SER A 186 26.20 -4.52 40.11
CA SER A 186 25.04 -4.16 39.30
C SER A 186 24.98 -2.64 39.17
N THR A 187 24.81 -2.13 37.96
CA THR A 187 24.35 -0.75 37.77
C THR A 187 22.90 -0.62 38.26
N PRO A 188 22.48 0.57 38.77
CA PRO A 188 21.11 0.81 39.24
C PRO A 188 20.01 0.50 38.22
N ASP A 189 20.37 0.44 36.94
CA ASP A 189 19.45 0.42 35.79
C ASP A 189 19.11 -1.01 35.31
N GLY A 190 19.64 -2.05 35.97
CA GLY A 190 19.34 -3.45 35.66
C GLY A 190 19.89 -3.99 34.33
N ALA A 191 20.49 -3.13 33.49
CA ALA A 191 21.37 -3.58 32.42
C ALA A 191 22.60 -4.25 33.03
N THR A 192 22.94 -5.44 32.55
CA THR A 192 24.14 -6.21 32.92
C THR A 192 25.40 -5.39 32.61
N SER A 193 25.83 -4.60 33.58
CA SER A 193 27.16 -4.01 33.58
C SER A 193 28.16 -5.15 33.69
N GLY A 194 29.06 -5.23 32.72
CA GLY A 194 30.30 -5.97 32.85
C GLY A 194 30.97 -5.73 34.20
N GLY A 195 31.58 -6.76 34.78
CA GLY A 195 32.32 -6.63 36.04
C GLY A 195 33.35 -5.49 35.99
N ARG A 196 33.54 -4.82 37.13
CA ARG A 196 34.57 -3.79 37.32
C ARG A 196 35.82 -4.44 37.89
N ILE A 197 37.01 -4.02 37.44
CA ILE A 197 38.29 -4.55 37.89
C ILE A 197 39.19 -3.38 38.27
N PRO A 198 39.16 -2.96 39.55
CA PRO A 198 40.12 -2.00 40.04
C PRO A 198 41.52 -2.60 40.13
N LEU A 199 42.51 -1.81 39.69
CA LEU A 199 43.94 -2.14 39.78
C LEU A 199 44.57 -1.41 40.96
N ALA A 200 45.54 -2.07 41.59
CA ALA A 200 46.36 -1.44 42.62
C ALA A 200 47.29 -0.37 42.03
N SER A 201 47.76 -0.58 40.81
CA SER A 201 48.63 0.35 40.08
C SER A 201 48.57 0.14 38.56
N SER A 202 49.10 1.11 37.82
CA SER A 202 49.34 1.01 36.38
C SER A 202 50.26 -0.16 36.00
N ALA A 203 51.13 -0.63 36.91
CA ALA A 203 52.02 -1.76 36.68
C ALA A 203 51.31 -3.12 36.61
N ASP A 204 50.08 -3.21 37.11
CA ASP A 204 49.26 -4.42 37.03
C ASP A 204 48.54 -4.56 35.65
N LEU A 205 48.79 -3.61 34.74
CA LEU A 205 48.37 -3.66 33.35
C LEU A 205 49.59 -3.93 32.46
N ARG A 206 49.59 -5.06 31.75
CA ARG A 206 50.67 -5.45 30.83
C ARG A 206 50.16 -5.46 29.39
N ILE A 207 50.83 -4.72 28.52
CA ILE A 207 50.54 -4.71 27.08
C ILE A 207 51.16 -5.97 26.46
N LEU A 208 50.31 -6.87 25.94
CA LEU A 208 50.75 -8.07 25.23
C LEU A 208 50.97 -7.76 23.74
N GLN A 209 50.08 -6.97 23.16
CA GLN A 209 50.18 -6.47 21.80
C GLN A 209 49.81 -4.98 21.79
N PRO A 210 50.66 -4.09 21.24
CA PRO A 210 50.36 -2.68 21.19
C PRO A 210 49.12 -2.42 20.33
N GLY A 211 48.38 -1.37 20.70
CA GLY A 211 47.25 -0.87 19.94
C GLY A 211 47.69 -0.28 18.60
N ASN A 212 46.72 -0.07 17.71
CA ASN A 212 46.94 0.69 16.48
C ASN A 212 46.05 1.94 16.52
N PRO A 213 46.63 3.15 16.68
CA PRO A 213 45.85 4.38 16.77
C PRO A 213 45.14 4.74 15.46
N ASP A 214 45.60 4.23 14.32
CA ASP A 214 44.93 4.41 13.03
C ASP A 214 43.92 3.28 12.75
N VAL A 215 42.69 3.53 13.22
CA VAL A 215 41.55 2.62 13.07
C VAL A 215 41.14 2.39 11.60
N PHE A 216 41.53 3.28 10.68
CA PHE A 216 41.19 3.18 9.25
C PHE A 216 42.17 2.33 8.44
N THR A 217 43.21 1.77 9.05
CA THR A 217 44.12 0.82 8.39
C THR A 217 43.60 -0.62 8.37
N ARG A 218 42.50 -0.90 9.09
CA ARG A 218 41.91 -2.24 9.22
C ARG A 218 41.42 -2.79 7.87
N PRO A 219 41.29 -4.11 7.68
CA PRO A 219 40.72 -4.66 6.45
C PRO A 219 39.30 -4.14 6.20
N LEU A 220 39.04 -3.69 4.97
CA LEU A 220 37.70 -3.27 4.57
C LEU A 220 36.79 -4.50 4.45
N ARG A 221 35.61 -4.44 5.06
CA ARG A 221 34.59 -5.49 5.06
C ARG A 221 33.24 -4.95 4.57
N THR A 222 32.41 -5.84 4.05
CA THR A 222 31.05 -5.54 3.56
C THR A 222 30.01 -5.71 4.68
N LEU A 223 28.94 -4.92 4.70
CA LEU A 223 27.84 -5.10 5.65
C LEU A 223 27.14 -6.46 5.48
N GLN A 224 27.25 -7.09 4.30
CA GLN A 224 26.80 -8.47 4.12
C GLN A 224 27.62 -9.45 4.98
N SER A 225 28.96 -9.38 4.95
CA SER A 225 29.80 -10.25 5.79
C SER A 225 29.54 -10.03 7.29
N LEU A 226 29.12 -8.83 7.69
CA LEU A 226 28.70 -8.54 9.05
C LEU A 226 27.42 -9.30 9.48
N ARG A 227 26.51 -9.58 8.54
CA ARG A 227 25.31 -10.39 8.79
C ARG A 227 25.63 -11.90 8.82
N GLU A 228 26.68 -12.33 8.13
CA GLU A 228 27.04 -13.74 7.95
C GLU A 228 28.03 -14.25 9.01
N GLU A 229 28.91 -13.39 9.54
CA GLU A 229 29.91 -13.79 10.54
C GLU A 229 29.41 -13.57 11.99
N PRO A 230 29.43 -14.60 12.85
CA PRO A 230 29.23 -14.43 14.28
C PRO A 230 30.35 -13.57 14.87
N SER A 231 29.96 -12.47 15.53
CA SER A 231 30.81 -11.40 16.06
C SER A 231 31.65 -11.77 17.29
N ALA A 232 32.37 -12.90 17.24
CA ALA A 232 33.31 -13.30 18.28
C ALA A 232 34.69 -12.60 18.17
N GLN A 233 34.90 -11.75 17.16
CA GLN A 233 36.19 -11.09 16.99
C GLN A 233 36.29 -9.81 17.83
N PRO A 234 37.38 -9.62 18.59
CA PRO A 234 37.60 -8.42 19.40
C PRO A 234 37.93 -7.17 18.56
N GLU A 235 37.96 -7.28 17.23
CA GLU A 235 38.42 -6.25 16.32
C GLU A 235 37.29 -5.35 15.80
N ARG A 236 37.63 -4.08 15.58
CA ARG A 236 36.74 -3.10 14.96
C ARG A 236 36.38 -3.51 13.53
N PHE A 237 35.12 -3.33 13.18
CA PHE A 237 34.56 -3.53 11.86
C PHE A 237 34.72 -2.25 11.03
N ARG A 238 35.46 -2.33 9.92
CA ARG A 238 35.64 -1.24 8.94
C ARG A 238 34.79 -1.51 7.72
N SER A 239 33.95 -0.55 7.33
CA SER A 239 33.11 -0.63 6.13
C SER A 239 32.95 0.72 5.45
N ILE A 240 32.53 0.71 4.19
CA ILE A 240 32.17 1.90 3.44
C ILE A 240 30.72 1.74 2.99
N GLY A 241 29.91 2.77 3.18
CA GLY A 241 28.54 2.78 2.69
C GLY A 241 27.96 4.19 2.59
N THR A 242 26.74 4.28 2.06
CA THR A 242 26.02 5.54 1.87
C THR A 242 25.06 5.75 3.03
N VAL A 243 25.12 6.91 3.67
CA VAL A 243 24.20 7.31 4.75
C VAL A 243 22.79 7.45 4.19
N THR A 244 21.83 6.77 4.80
CA THR A 244 20.41 6.84 4.45
C THR A 244 19.61 7.65 5.46
N TYR A 245 20.08 7.70 6.71
CA TYR A 245 19.48 8.52 7.75
C TYR A 245 20.51 8.97 8.78
N ALA A 246 20.43 10.21 9.25
CA ALA A 246 21.29 10.76 10.30
C ALA A 246 20.44 11.37 11.43
N SER A 247 20.61 10.85 12.65
CA SER A 247 19.96 11.41 13.84
C SER A 247 20.80 12.55 14.44
N PRO A 248 20.15 13.63 14.92
CA PRO A 248 20.81 14.65 15.73
C PRO A 248 21.53 14.09 16.96
N ALA A 249 21.08 12.95 17.51
CA ALA A 249 21.68 12.29 18.66
C ALA A 249 22.99 11.53 18.34
N GLY A 250 23.56 11.67 17.14
CA GLY A 250 24.89 11.15 16.81
C GLY A 250 24.93 9.67 16.41
N TRP A 251 23.80 9.11 15.97
CA TRP A 251 23.72 7.79 15.35
C TRP A 251 23.06 7.88 13.96
N PHE A 252 23.33 6.94 13.07
CA PHE A 252 22.89 6.99 11.67
C PHE A 252 22.71 5.59 11.09
N TYR A 253 21.97 5.50 9.98
CA TYR A 253 21.87 4.32 9.14
C TYR A 253 22.68 4.52 7.87
N PHE A 254 23.32 3.46 7.40
CA PHE A 254 24.06 3.45 6.14
C PHE A 254 23.96 2.08 5.46
N GLN A 255 24.21 2.05 4.15
CA GLN A 255 24.08 0.84 3.34
C GLN A 255 25.22 0.66 2.32
N ASP A 256 25.55 -0.59 1.99
CA ASP A 256 26.57 -0.97 1.01
C ASP A 256 25.96 -1.75 -0.18
N GLY A 257 24.88 -1.21 -0.75
CA GLY A 257 24.08 -1.90 -1.77
C GLY A 257 22.82 -2.46 -1.15
N THR A 258 22.74 -3.77 -0.93
CA THR A 258 21.54 -4.43 -0.37
C THR A 258 21.56 -4.60 1.15
N SER A 259 22.72 -4.46 1.79
CA SER A 259 22.84 -4.62 3.24
C SER A 259 22.88 -3.28 3.96
N THR A 260 22.27 -3.25 5.14
CA THR A 260 22.07 -2.06 5.98
C THR A 260 22.68 -2.29 7.36
N ALA A 261 23.17 -1.21 7.98
CA ALA A 261 23.65 -1.24 9.36
C ALA A 261 23.35 0.09 10.06
N ARG A 262 23.26 0.03 11.39
CA ARG A 262 23.26 1.20 12.28
C ARG A 262 24.69 1.46 12.69
N ALA A 263 25.09 2.72 12.74
CA ALA A 263 26.31 3.14 13.38
C ALA A 263 26.02 4.28 14.36
N GLY A 264 26.84 4.42 15.39
CA GLY A 264 26.69 5.50 16.34
C GLY A 264 27.92 5.69 17.23
N LYS A 265 28.05 6.89 17.76
CA LYS A 265 29.18 7.26 18.62
C LYS A 265 29.17 6.53 19.96
N ASN A 266 28.00 6.19 20.50
CA ASN A 266 27.73 5.60 21.82
C ASN A 266 29.00 5.20 22.59
N ALA A 267 29.46 6.09 23.48
CA ALA A 267 30.51 5.79 24.44
C ALA A 267 29.89 5.06 25.63
N PHE A 268 30.51 3.97 26.09
CA PHE A 268 30.01 3.21 27.25
C PHE A 268 30.48 3.82 28.58
N LEU A 269 31.59 4.55 28.57
CA LEU A 269 32.14 5.18 29.76
C LEU A 269 31.66 6.64 29.87
N ASN A 270 31.06 6.98 31.02
CA ASN A 270 30.55 8.33 31.30
C ASN A 270 31.70 9.33 31.50
N ALA A 271 31.86 10.26 30.57
CA ALA A 271 32.84 11.34 30.61
C ALA A 271 32.43 12.47 31.57
N SER A 272 33.36 13.01 32.36
CA SER A 272 33.07 14.20 33.20
C SER A 272 33.63 15.53 32.70
N ASN A 273 34.50 15.59 31.69
CA ASN A 273 34.95 16.79 30.97
C ASN A 273 36.10 16.44 30.02
N GLN A 274 36.22 17.17 28.90
CA GLN A 274 37.35 17.45 27.96
C GLN A 274 38.52 16.45 27.70
N ASP A 275 38.68 15.36 28.45
CA ASP A 275 39.89 14.54 28.52
C ASP A 275 39.78 13.14 27.91
N HIS A 276 38.62 12.78 27.34
CA HIS A 276 38.59 11.72 26.34
C HIS A 276 39.49 12.10 25.16
N ARG A 277 39.89 11.15 24.30
CA ARG A 277 40.30 11.46 22.92
C ARG A 277 39.39 12.62 22.50
N GLN A 278 39.94 13.77 22.09
CA GLN A 278 39.15 14.64 21.23
C GLN A 278 38.83 13.71 20.07
N VAL A 279 37.68 13.01 20.15
CA VAL A 279 37.13 12.26 19.05
C VAL A 279 37.06 13.36 18.03
N GLN A 280 38.00 13.34 17.08
CA GLN A 280 38.08 14.31 16.01
C GLN A 280 36.64 14.51 15.58
N GLU A 281 36.08 15.71 15.82
CA GLU A 281 34.62 15.86 15.87
C GLU A 281 34.07 15.20 14.63
N ASN A 282 33.39 14.07 14.84
CA ASN A 282 32.95 13.25 13.74
C ASN A 282 32.10 14.17 12.86
N PRO A 283 32.39 14.26 11.56
CA PRO A 283 31.71 15.21 10.71
C PRO A 283 30.21 14.97 10.76
N SER A 284 29.43 16.04 10.81
CA SER A 284 27.97 15.98 10.71
C SER A 284 27.59 15.29 9.41
N LEU A 285 26.73 14.29 9.51
CA LEU A 285 26.32 13.46 8.38
C LEU A 285 24.99 13.94 7.81
N HIS A 286 24.87 13.83 6.49
CA HIS A 286 23.64 14.05 5.75
C HIS A 286 23.32 12.80 4.93
N PRO A 287 22.03 12.52 4.66
CA PRO A 287 21.66 11.49 3.69
C PRO A 287 22.37 11.71 2.35
N GLY A 288 22.95 10.65 1.79
CA GLY A 288 23.76 10.69 0.57
C GLY A 288 25.28 10.81 0.80
N ASP A 289 25.73 11.06 2.02
CA ASP A 289 27.17 11.01 2.33
C ASP A 289 27.70 9.58 2.22
N VAL A 290 28.75 9.36 1.44
CA VAL A 290 29.49 8.10 1.41
C VAL A 290 30.54 8.17 2.51
N VAL A 291 30.33 7.34 3.52
CA VAL A 291 31.14 7.34 4.73
C VAL A 291 31.96 6.07 4.83
N GLU A 292 33.16 6.22 5.36
CA GLU A 292 33.96 5.13 5.87
C GLU A 292 33.77 5.06 7.39
N VAL A 293 33.28 3.94 7.89
CA VAL A 293 32.88 3.74 9.28
C VAL A 293 33.72 2.64 9.89
N VAL A 294 34.26 2.89 11.08
CA VAL A 294 34.99 1.92 11.89
C VAL A 294 34.39 1.87 13.28
N GLY A 295 33.87 0.72 13.70
CA GLY A 295 33.23 0.55 15.02
C GLY A 295 33.11 -0.91 15.45
N TYR A 296 32.67 -1.16 16.68
CA TYR A 296 32.47 -2.53 17.17
C TYR A 296 31.06 -3.02 16.90
N VAL A 297 30.92 -4.32 16.67
CA VAL A 297 29.63 -4.97 16.48
C VAL A 297 28.97 -5.19 17.84
N PHE A 298 27.81 -4.57 18.05
CA PHE A 298 27.01 -4.74 19.26
C PHE A 298 26.18 -6.03 19.20
N GLN A 299 26.30 -6.90 20.21
CA GLN A 299 25.77 -8.28 20.20
C GLN A 299 24.47 -8.51 20.99
N ASP A 300 24.01 -7.58 21.82
CA ASP A 300 22.93 -7.85 22.80
C ASP A 300 21.49 -7.75 22.24
N LEU A 301 21.28 -7.91 20.93
CA LEU A 301 19.94 -7.91 20.35
C LEU A 301 19.51 -9.34 20.02
N PRO A 302 18.55 -9.94 20.77
CA PRO A 302 18.00 -11.23 20.41
C PRO A 302 17.30 -11.15 19.05
N GLY A 303 17.61 -12.11 18.16
CA GLY A 303 17.04 -12.23 16.82
C GLY A 303 17.91 -11.62 15.73
N LYS A 304 17.59 -11.92 14.47
CA LYS A 304 18.20 -11.36 13.24
C LYS A 304 17.90 -9.85 13.10
N ALA A 305 18.22 -9.08 14.13
CA ALA A 305 18.13 -7.64 14.13
C ALA A 305 19.23 -7.07 13.23
N MET A 306 18.95 -5.93 12.62
CA MET A 306 19.91 -5.21 11.79
C MET A 306 21.25 -5.02 12.52
N PRO A 307 22.40 -5.23 11.86
CA PRO A 307 23.70 -5.02 12.48
C PRO A 307 23.84 -3.62 13.07
N TRP A 308 24.39 -3.55 14.27
CA TRP A 308 24.62 -2.29 14.97
C TRP A 308 26.09 -2.14 15.33
N LEU A 309 26.72 -1.11 14.79
CA LEU A 309 28.04 -0.66 15.15
C LEU A 309 27.97 0.41 16.25
N VAL A 310 28.78 0.24 17.30
CA VAL A 310 28.94 1.17 18.43
C VAL A 310 30.38 1.66 18.50
N GLN A 311 30.61 2.77 19.22
CA GLN A 311 31.93 3.40 19.33
C GLN A 311 32.55 3.69 17.96
N CYS A 312 31.70 4.20 17.06
CA CYS A 312 32.08 4.41 15.67
C CYS A 312 32.91 5.69 15.50
N GLU A 313 33.97 5.58 14.73
CA GLU A 313 34.67 6.69 14.09
C GLU A 313 34.34 6.67 12.61
N TRP A 314 34.13 7.84 12.01
CA TRP A 314 33.81 7.91 10.59
C TRP A 314 34.39 9.13 9.90
N ARG A 315 34.63 8.98 8.61
CA ARG A 315 35.02 10.09 7.72
C ARG A 315 34.17 10.09 6.46
N ILE A 316 33.86 11.29 5.97
CA ILE A 316 33.15 11.47 4.70
C ILE A 316 34.17 11.34 3.57
N LEU A 317 33.92 10.42 2.65
CA LEU A 317 34.78 10.21 1.46
C LEU A 317 34.31 11.08 0.29
N ARG A 318 33.00 11.14 0.08
CA ARG A 318 32.33 11.88 -1.00
C ARG A 318 30.83 11.98 -0.72
N GLN A 319 30.12 12.77 -1.51
CA GLN A 319 28.66 12.84 -1.49
C GLN A 319 28.09 12.26 -2.79
N VAL A 320 26.98 11.55 -2.68
CA VAL A 320 26.19 11.00 -3.80
C VAL A 320 24.72 11.34 -3.59
N GLU A 321 23.90 11.16 -4.63
CA GLU A 321 22.45 11.25 -4.44
C GLU A 321 21.98 10.17 -3.44
N PRO A 322 21.12 10.52 -2.47
CA PRO A 322 20.56 9.55 -1.56
C PRO A 322 19.85 8.41 -2.31
N PRO A 323 19.88 7.18 -1.79
CA PRO A 323 19.16 6.06 -2.38
C PRO A 323 17.67 6.37 -2.54
N PRO A 324 17.04 5.95 -3.66
CA PRO A 324 15.63 6.23 -3.89
C PRO A 324 14.74 5.49 -2.88
N TRP A 325 13.61 6.10 -2.55
CA TRP A 325 12.59 5.50 -1.70
C TRP A 325 11.87 4.36 -2.42
N GLU A 326 11.83 3.18 -1.82
CA GLU A 326 11.09 2.03 -2.36
C GLU A 326 9.61 2.10 -1.93
N PRO A 327 8.63 2.16 -2.85
CA PRO A 327 7.21 2.11 -2.47
C PRO A 327 6.84 0.72 -1.97
N VAL A 328 6.52 0.59 -0.69
CA VAL A 328 6.22 -0.71 -0.04
C VAL A 328 4.93 -0.59 0.77
N PRO A 329 3.97 -1.53 0.63
CA PRO A 329 2.79 -1.57 1.50
C PRO A 329 3.16 -1.76 2.97
N SER A 330 2.46 -1.08 3.88
CA SER A 330 2.67 -1.18 5.34
C SER A 330 2.61 -2.63 5.85
N SER A 331 1.70 -3.44 5.31
CA SER A 331 1.56 -4.88 5.63
C SER A 331 2.78 -5.71 5.23
N THR A 332 3.46 -5.36 4.13
CA THR A 332 4.67 -6.04 3.67
C THR A 332 5.86 -5.71 4.56
N ILE A 333 5.96 -4.48 5.07
CA ILE A 333 6.99 -4.09 6.04
C ILE A 333 6.84 -4.88 7.34
N LEU A 334 5.60 -5.07 7.82
CA LEU A 334 5.30 -5.87 9.00
C LEU A 334 5.68 -7.35 8.83
N GLN A 335 5.68 -7.88 7.60
CA GLN A 335 5.95 -9.30 7.32
C GLN A 335 7.39 -9.56 6.85
N GLY A 336 8.15 -8.53 6.49
CA GLY A 336 9.44 -8.63 5.81
C GLY A 336 10.65 -8.13 6.60
N ASP A 337 11.83 -8.21 5.97
CA ASP A 337 13.11 -7.68 6.48
C ASP A 337 13.43 -6.35 5.78
N PHE A 338 12.82 -5.26 6.27
CA PHE A 338 13.02 -3.91 5.74
C PHE A 338 13.90 -3.03 6.65
N ASP A 339 14.53 -3.62 7.67
CA ASP A 339 15.30 -2.88 8.66
C ASP A 339 16.44 -2.07 8.04
N GLY A 340 16.44 -0.77 8.29
CA GLY A 340 17.43 0.17 7.77
C GLY A 340 17.26 0.55 6.29
N ARG A 341 16.22 0.05 5.61
CA ARG A 341 15.99 0.32 4.18
C ARG A 341 15.14 1.57 3.97
N PRO A 342 15.41 2.35 2.89
CA PRO A 342 14.60 3.49 2.50
C PRO A 342 13.27 3.05 1.88
N VAL A 343 12.16 3.37 2.53
CA VAL A 343 10.81 3.01 2.11
C VAL A 343 9.91 4.24 1.97
N SER A 344 8.91 4.12 1.10
CA SER A 344 7.82 5.07 0.93
C SER A 344 6.50 4.36 1.26
N VAL A 345 5.87 4.75 2.37
CA VAL A 345 4.58 4.22 2.82
C VAL A 345 3.51 5.31 2.74
N THR A 346 2.24 4.90 2.71
CA THR A 346 1.10 5.82 2.83
C THR A 346 0.28 5.46 4.05
N GLY A 347 -0.49 6.40 4.59
CA GLY A 347 -1.41 6.13 5.68
C GLY A 347 -2.11 7.38 6.20
N GLU A 348 -3.14 7.17 7.00
CA GLU A 348 -3.87 8.23 7.70
C GLU A 348 -3.19 8.57 9.03
N VAL A 349 -2.94 9.86 9.27
CA VAL A 349 -2.42 10.33 10.56
C VAL A 349 -3.52 10.28 11.61
N VAL A 350 -3.40 9.37 12.56
CA VAL A 350 -4.36 9.18 13.66
C VAL A 350 -4.06 10.10 14.84
N ASP A 351 -2.78 10.29 15.15
CA ASP A 351 -2.36 11.12 16.28
C ASP A 351 -0.98 11.72 16.02
N ILE A 352 -0.71 12.86 16.64
CA ILE A 352 0.59 13.55 16.62
C ILE A 352 0.96 13.92 18.04
N THR A 353 2.00 13.27 18.56
CA THR A 353 2.54 13.54 19.89
C THR A 353 3.96 14.11 19.76
N VAL A 354 4.31 15.08 20.61
CA VAL A 354 5.67 15.62 20.70
C VAL A 354 6.20 15.38 22.10
N GLU A 355 7.31 14.66 22.19
CA GLU A 355 7.97 14.33 23.45
C GLU A 355 9.42 14.80 23.43
N LYS A 356 9.95 15.21 24.58
CA LYS A 356 11.36 15.54 24.73
C LYS A 356 12.09 14.34 25.34
N ASP A 357 13.13 13.85 24.67
CA ASP A 357 13.93 12.74 25.20
C ASP A 357 14.90 13.18 26.30
N ARG A 358 15.58 12.19 26.90
CA ARG A 358 16.55 12.39 27.99
C ARG A 358 17.75 13.24 27.56
N ASP A 359 18.09 13.19 26.27
CA ASP A 359 19.21 13.93 25.68
C ASP A 359 18.80 15.34 25.24
N GLY A 360 17.51 15.66 25.34
CA GLY A 360 16.96 16.99 25.12
C GLY A 360 16.44 17.26 23.71
N TYR A 361 16.39 16.25 22.83
CA TYR A 361 15.81 16.39 21.49
C TYR A 361 14.29 16.22 21.53
N PHE A 362 13.62 16.86 20.58
CA PHE A 362 12.17 16.77 20.39
C PHE A 362 11.84 15.68 19.37
N ASN A 363 11.14 14.65 19.84
CA ASN A 363 10.62 13.54 19.07
C ASN A 363 9.18 13.85 18.67
N HIS A 364 8.96 14.12 17.39
CA HIS A 364 7.63 14.30 16.82
C HIS A 364 7.17 12.94 16.30
N ILE A 365 6.25 12.31 17.03
CA ILE A 365 5.77 10.96 16.81
C ILE A 365 4.38 11.06 16.18
N LEU A 366 4.26 10.61 14.93
CA LEU A 366 2.99 10.46 14.25
C LEU A 366 2.55 9.01 14.40
N THR A 367 1.35 8.80 14.91
CA THR A 367 0.68 7.49 14.82
C THR A 367 -0.08 7.45 13.51
N VAL A 368 0.25 6.48 12.67
CA VAL A 368 -0.27 6.37 11.30
C VAL A 368 -0.94 5.02 11.13
N ASN A 369 -2.09 4.99 10.49
CA ASN A 369 -2.83 3.77 10.17
C ASN A 369 -2.98 3.63 8.66
N ASP A 370 -2.62 2.46 8.14
CA ASP A 370 -2.79 2.09 6.75
C ASP A 370 -3.46 0.72 6.67
N ASP A 371 -4.72 0.69 6.23
CA ASP A 371 -5.54 -0.52 6.06
C ASP A 371 -5.49 -1.51 7.25
N GLY A 372 -5.51 -0.97 8.49
CA GLY A 372 -5.52 -1.76 9.73
C GLY A 372 -4.13 -2.05 10.31
N VAL A 373 -3.06 -1.63 9.63
CA VAL A 373 -1.70 -1.67 10.15
C VAL A 373 -1.37 -0.33 10.79
N SER A 374 -1.20 -0.32 12.11
CA SER A 374 -0.78 0.87 12.86
C SER A 374 0.74 0.87 13.05
N PHE A 375 1.38 1.99 12.72
CA PHE A 375 2.81 2.18 12.86
C PHE A 375 3.15 3.63 13.26
N TRP A 376 4.39 3.84 13.69
CA TRP A 376 4.87 5.17 14.06
C TRP A 376 5.73 5.77 12.95
N ALA A 377 5.62 7.08 12.75
CA ALA A 377 6.63 7.85 12.04
C ALA A 377 7.28 8.83 13.02
N LEU A 378 8.61 8.89 13.03
CA LEU A 378 9.36 9.69 13.99
C LEU A 378 10.23 10.71 13.25
N LEU A 379 10.05 11.98 13.59
CA LEU A 379 10.94 13.07 13.21
C LEU A 379 11.61 13.63 14.47
N GLN A 380 12.92 13.47 14.59
CA GLN A 380 13.71 14.01 15.70
C GLN A 380 14.35 15.34 15.29
N LYS A 381 14.18 16.38 16.11
CA LYS A 381 14.77 17.72 15.89
C LYS A 381 15.31 18.29 17.22
N GLU A 382 16.26 19.22 17.14
CA GLU A 382 16.81 19.92 18.32
C GLU A 382 15.79 20.86 18.99
N ALA A 383 14.80 21.32 18.23
CA ALA A 383 13.70 22.16 18.70
C ALA A 383 12.35 21.58 18.26
N ALA A 384 11.30 21.89 19.02
CA ALA A 384 9.94 21.60 18.60
C ALA A 384 9.61 22.37 17.31
N VAL A 385 9.07 21.66 16.32
CA VAL A 385 8.67 22.21 15.03
C VAL A 385 7.21 21.88 14.75
N THR A 386 6.52 22.79 14.05
CA THR A 386 5.16 22.52 13.58
C THR A 386 5.23 21.62 12.35
N LEU A 387 4.61 20.45 12.42
CA LEU A 387 4.53 19.55 11.28
C LEU A 387 3.55 20.09 10.23
N PRO A 388 3.82 19.90 8.92
CA PRO A 388 2.95 20.34 7.83
C PRO A 388 1.69 19.47 7.66
N VAL A 389 1.37 18.61 8.63
CA VAL A 389 0.30 17.61 8.58
C VAL A 389 -0.57 17.69 9.83
N LYS A 390 -1.82 17.26 9.72
CA LYS A 390 -2.80 17.24 10.81
C LYS A 390 -3.40 15.86 10.98
N THR A 391 -3.96 15.61 12.16
CA THR A 391 -4.79 14.42 12.40
C THR A 391 -5.92 14.33 11.38
N GLY A 392 -6.10 13.17 10.77
CA GLY A 392 -7.03 12.89 9.68
C GLY A 392 -6.46 13.05 8.27
N ASP A 393 -5.25 13.61 8.11
CA ASP A 393 -4.62 13.70 6.80
C ASP A 393 -4.13 12.33 6.33
N TYR A 394 -4.42 11.97 5.06
CA TYR A 394 -3.83 10.80 4.41
C TYR A 394 -2.56 11.22 3.68
N ILE A 395 -1.39 10.80 4.15
CA ILE A 395 -0.09 11.32 3.68
C ILE A 395 0.81 10.20 3.16
N ARG A 396 1.80 10.57 2.35
CA ARG A 396 2.95 9.71 2.02
C ARG A 396 4.08 10.02 2.99
N LEU A 397 4.74 8.99 3.48
CA LEU A 397 5.89 9.09 4.37
C LEU A 397 7.07 8.35 3.75
N ASN A 398 8.12 9.10 3.46
CA ASN A 398 9.38 8.59 2.96
C ASN A 398 10.36 8.49 4.13
N GLY A 399 10.91 7.33 4.45
CA GLY A 399 11.83 7.25 5.56
C GLY A 399 12.48 5.88 5.71
N ILE A 400 13.25 5.73 6.78
CA ILE A 400 13.98 4.49 7.05
C ILE A 400 13.15 3.60 7.97
N ALA A 401 12.84 2.39 7.49
CA ALA A 401 12.09 1.43 8.27
C ALA A 401 12.93 0.83 9.41
N MET A 402 12.31 0.69 10.58
CA MET A 402 12.85 0.03 11.76
C MET A 402 11.77 -0.88 12.35
N ALA A 403 11.98 -2.19 12.28
CA ALA A 403 11.14 -3.21 12.87
C ALA A 403 11.51 -3.45 14.34
N PHE A 404 10.47 -3.65 15.14
CA PHE A 404 10.55 -4.17 16.49
C PHE A 404 10.08 -5.62 16.45
N ARG A 405 11.03 -6.55 16.65
CA ARG A 405 10.76 -7.99 16.62
C ARG A 405 10.45 -8.48 18.02
N GLY A 406 9.44 -9.34 18.13
CA GLY A 406 9.09 -10.05 19.36
C GLY A 406 10.07 -11.19 19.66
N SER A 407 9.83 -11.90 20.76
CA SER A 407 10.66 -13.05 21.21
C SER A 407 10.72 -14.21 20.21
N GLU A 408 9.71 -14.34 19.34
CA GLU A 408 9.67 -15.34 18.24
C GLU A 408 10.41 -14.88 16.96
N GLY A 409 11.01 -13.69 16.95
CA GLY A 409 11.75 -13.15 15.81
C GLY A 409 10.89 -12.57 14.67
N LYS A 410 9.57 -12.58 14.81
CA LYS A 410 8.62 -11.88 13.90
C LYS A 410 8.52 -10.39 14.27
N THR A 411 8.36 -9.55 13.27
CA THR A 411 8.09 -8.12 13.45
C THR A 411 6.68 -7.93 14.02
N GLU A 412 6.58 -7.35 15.21
CA GLU A 412 5.29 -7.05 15.86
C GLU A 412 4.84 -5.62 15.59
N ARG A 413 5.80 -4.71 15.49
CA ARG A 413 5.59 -3.29 15.21
C ARG A 413 6.74 -2.77 14.37
N PHE A 414 6.54 -1.69 13.65
CA PHE A 414 7.63 -0.97 13.01
C PHE A 414 7.45 0.53 13.14
N ARG A 415 8.54 1.24 12.91
CA ARG A 415 8.61 2.69 12.88
C ARG A 415 9.34 3.15 11.62
N ILE A 416 8.92 4.28 11.07
CA ILE A 416 9.59 4.97 9.98
C ILE A 416 10.34 6.18 10.57
N ASN A 417 11.66 6.21 10.45
CA ASN A 417 12.45 7.38 10.85
C ASN A 417 12.54 8.37 9.68
N LEU A 418 12.14 9.61 9.91
CA LEU A 418 12.14 10.70 8.93
C LEU A 418 13.37 11.58 9.16
N ASN A 419 14.10 11.93 8.10
CA ASN A 419 15.24 12.84 8.19
C ASN A 419 14.79 14.29 8.29
N ASP A 420 13.79 14.66 7.49
CA ASP A 420 13.32 16.04 7.39
C ASP A 420 11.79 16.16 7.23
N LEU A 421 11.28 17.39 7.21
CA LEU A 421 9.87 17.68 6.96
C LEU A 421 9.47 17.34 5.52
N ASN A 422 10.40 17.46 4.57
CA ASN A 422 10.17 17.14 3.15
C ASN A 422 9.93 15.63 2.90
N ASP A 423 10.25 14.78 3.87
CA ASP A 423 9.97 13.36 3.84
C ASP A 423 8.47 13.05 4.01
N MET A 424 7.69 14.04 4.45
CA MET A 424 6.23 14.01 4.47
C MET A 424 5.71 14.55 3.14
N GLY A 425 5.22 13.65 2.30
CA GLY A 425 4.58 14.00 1.03
C GLY A 425 3.26 14.74 1.22
N PRO A 426 2.71 15.33 0.13
CA PRO A 426 1.47 16.10 0.20
C PRO A 426 0.31 15.23 0.67
N THR A 427 -0.66 15.86 1.34
CA THR A 427 -1.94 15.23 1.68
C THR A 427 -2.61 14.71 0.40
N LEU A 428 -2.75 13.39 0.34
CA LEU A 428 -3.42 12.69 -0.75
C LEU A 428 -4.92 12.70 -0.48
N ALA A 429 -5.72 12.75 -1.55
CA ALA A 429 -7.16 12.55 -1.41
C ALA A 429 -7.42 11.13 -0.87
N PRO A 430 -8.27 10.97 0.17
CA PRO A 430 -8.51 9.68 0.80
C PRO A 430 -8.99 8.66 -0.24
N LEU A 431 -8.55 7.41 -0.11
CA LEU A 431 -8.94 6.30 -1.01
C LEU A 431 -10.46 6.19 -1.19
N GLN A 432 -11.25 6.53 -0.15
CA GLN A 432 -12.71 6.58 -0.20
C GLN A 432 -13.26 7.55 -1.27
N ALA A 433 -12.58 8.66 -1.56
CA ALA A 433 -12.97 9.60 -2.62
C ALA A 433 -12.89 8.96 -4.01
N ARG A 434 -11.95 8.03 -4.24
CA ARG A 434 -11.84 7.27 -5.50
C ARG A 434 -13.01 6.31 -5.70
N HIS A 435 -13.49 5.69 -4.61
CA HIS A 435 -14.67 4.83 -4.67
C HIS A 435 -15.95 5.64 -4.90
N LEU A 436 -16.09 6.81 -4.28
CA LEU A 436 -17.22 7.71 -4.52
C LEU A 436 -17.27 8.17 -5.98
N MET A 437 -16.12 8.50 -6.59
CA MET A 437 -16.06 8.89 -8.00
C MET A 437 -16.51 7.76 -8.93
N ARG A 438 -16.17 6.49 -8.64
CA ARG A 438 -16.67 5.34 -9.42
C ARG A 438 -18.20 5.24 -9.41
N TRP A 439 -18.83 5.46 -8.26
CA TRP A 439 -20.29 5.46 -8.15
C TRP A 439 -20.93 6.65 -8.87
N VAL A 440 -20.33 7.83 -8.79
CA VAL A 440 -20.79 9.03 -9.52
C VAL A 440 -20.72 8.81 -11.04
N PHE A 441 -19.59 8.30 -11.55
CA PHE A 441 -19.44 7.99 -12.98
C PHE A 441 -20.38 6.87 -13.44
N GLY A 442 -20.56 5.82 -12.61
CA GLY A 442 -21.52 4.75 -12.88
C GLY A 442 -22.96 5.26 -12.97
N GLY A 443 -23.36 6.15 -12.05
CA GLY A 443 -24.67 6.78 -12.06
C GLY A 443 -24.91 7.65 -13.30
N LEU A 444 -23.92 8.48 -13.67
CA LEU A 444 -23.97 9.30 -14.89
C LEU A 444 -24.12 8.46 -16.17
N ALA A 445 -23.38 7.35 -16.26
CA ALA A 445 -23.49 6.43 -17.40
C ALA A 445 -24.88 5.78 -17.50
N ALA A 446 -25.46 5.37 -16.38
CA ALA A 446 -26.82 4.80 -16.35
C ALA A 446 -27.88 5.82 -16.81
N VAL A 447 -27.76 7.08 -16.38
CA VAL A 447 -28.64 8.16 -16.84
C VAL A 447 -28.50 8.40 -18.34
N LEU A 448 -27.27 8.41 -18.88
CA LEU A 448 -27.02 8.57 -20.31
C LEU A 448 -27.68 7.45 -21.13
N ILE A 449 -27.54 6.19 -20.69
CA ILE A 449 -28.16 5.03 -21.35
C ILE A 449 -29.68 5.16 -21.36
N ALA A 450 -30.29 5.59 -20.24
CA ALA A 450 -31.74 5.80 -20.15
C ALA A 450 -32.22 6.89 -21.12
N VAL A 451 -31.48 8.00 -21.25
CA VAL A 451 -31.82 9.07 -22.20
C VAL A 451 -31.73 8.59 -23.64
N ILE A 452 -30.66 7.87 -24.00
CA ILE A 452 -30.50 7.28 -25.34
C ILE A 452 -31.66 6.33 -25.65
N TRP A 453 -32.03 5.47 -24.69
CA TRP A 453 -33.15 4.55 -24.83
C TRP A 453 -34.49 5.28 -25.05
N ILE A 454 -34.77 6.33 -24.28
CA ILE A 454 -36.00 7.14 -24.41
C ILE A 454 -36.06 7.81 -25.79
N VAL A 455 -34.93 8.35 -26.28
CA VAL A 455 -34.86 8.96 -27.62
C VAL A 455 -35.06 7.92 -28.71
N ALA A 456 -34.40 6.77 -28.62
CA ALA A 456 -34.56 5.65 -29.57
C ALA A 456 -36.02 5.17 -29.62
N LEU A 457 -36.66 5.00 -28.46
CA LEU A 457 -38.06 4.59 -28.36
C LEU A 457 -38.99 5.62 -29.02
N ARG A 458 -38.78 6.92 -28.77
CA ARG A 458 -39.59 7.98 -29.39
C ARG A 458 -39.43 8.02 -30.92
N LEU A 459 -38.23 7.77 -31.43
CA LEU A 459 -37.99 7.69 -32.88
C LEU A 459 -38.68 6.47 -33.49
N GLN A 460 -38.68 5.34 -32.80
CA GLN A 460 -39.35 4.11 -33.26
C GLN A 460 -40.87 4.30 -33.35
N VAL A 461 -41.49 4.87 -32.31
CA VAL A 461 -42.95 5.12 -32.30
C VAL A 461 -43.35 6.03 -33.47
N ARG A 462 -42.61 7.13 -33.71
CA ARG A 462 -42.90 8.05 -34.83
C ARG A 462 -42.86 7.37 -36.19
N ARG A 463 -41.91 6.45 -36.42
CA ARG A 463 -41.82 5.69 -37.68
C ARG A 463 -43.04 4.79 -37.88
N GLN A 464 -43.49 4.11 -36.83
CA GLN A 464 -44.68 3.25 -36.90
C GLN A 464 -45.95 4.06 -37.16
N THR A 465 -46.12 5.20 -36.51
CA THR A 465 -47.29 6.06 -36.72
C THR A 465 -47.34 6.63 -38.14
N ALA A 466 -46.18 7.01 -38.71
CA ALA A 466 -46.10 7.52 -40.07
C ALA A 466 -46.49 6.46 -41.12
N ALA A 467 -45.97 5.23 -40.98
CA ALA A 467 -46.28 4.14 -41.90
C ALA A 467 -47.77 3.75 -41.89
N LEU A 468 -48.41 3.78 -40.72
CA LEU A 468 -49.85 3.48 -40.59
C LEU A 468 -50.71 4.53 -41.31
N LEU A 469 -50.40 5.81 -41.12
CA LEU A 469 -51.13 6.92 -41.75
C LEU A 469 -50.99 6.91 -43.29
N GLU A 470 -49.84 6.49 -43.80
CA GLU A 470 -49.62 6.36 -45.25
C GLU A 470 -50.48 5.25 -45.86
N SER A 471 -50.55 4.07 -45.22
CA SER A 471 -51.42 2.97 -45.68
C SER A 471 -52.91 3.36 -45.66
N GLN A 472 -53.36 4.11 -44.64
CA GLN A 472 -54.74 4.61 -44.59
C GLN A 472 -55.03 5.59 -45.73
N ARG A 473 -54.11 6.51 -46.03
CA ARG A 473 -54.26 7.47 -47.13
C ARG A 473 -54.31 6.80 -48.50
N GLU A 474 -53.57 5.72 -48.72
CA GLU A 474 -53.63 4.96 -49.98
C GLU A 474 -54.99 4.29 -50.17
N GLN A 475 -55.55 3.69 -49.12
CA GLN A 475 -56.89 3.08 -49.16
C GLN A 475 -57.99 4.12 -49.40
N GLU A 476 -57.94 5.26 -48.71
CA GLU A 476 -58.88 6.37 -48.90
C GLU A 476 -58.80 6.95 -50.32
N ARG A 477 -57.59 7.10 -50.87
CA ARG A 477 -57.38 7.56 -52.25
C ARG A 477 -57.96 6.58 -53.28
N PHE A 478 -57.68 5.29 -53.14
CA PHE A 478 -58.24 4.27 -54.04
C PHE A 478 -59.77 4.30 -54.01
N ARG A 479 -60.36 4.32 -52.80
CA ARG A 479 -61.81 4.38 -52.61
C ARG A 479 -62.43 5.64 -53.20
N ALA A 480 -61.81 6.80 -53.01
CA ALA A 480 -62.31 8.06 -53.58
C ALA A 480 -62.30 8.06 -55.12
N ILE A 481 -61.23 7.54 -55.74
CA ILE A 481 -61.13 7.44 -57.20
C ILE A 481 -62.17 6.45 -57.76
N SER A 482 -62.33 5.29 -57.14
CA SER A 482 -63.28 4.28 -57.61
C SER A 482 -64.73 4.71 -57.42
N GLU A 483 -65.06 5.39 -56.31
CA GLU A 483 -66.41 5.88 -56.02
C GLU A 483 -66.84 7.07 -56.90
N THR A 484 -65.89 7.88 -57.38
CA THR A 484 -66.17 9.03 -58.26
C THR A 484 -66.17 8.69 -59.76
N SER A 485 -65.69 7.50 -60.14
CA SER A 485 -65.72 7.05 -61.53
C SER A 485 -67.15 6.89 -62.05
N THR A 486 -67.40 7.35 -63.28
CA THR A 486 -68.69 7.14 -63.97
C THR A 486 -68.79 5.79 -64.68
N ASP A 487 -67.67 5.09 -64.86
CA ASP A 487 -67.66 3.74 -65.42
C ASP A 487 -68.02 2.71 -64.34
N PHE A 488 -68.59 1.58 -64.75
CA PHE A 488 -68.74 0.41 -63.88
C PHE A 488 -67.34 -0.06 -63.48
N ILE A 489 -67.09 -0.20 -62.17
CA ILE A 489 -65.88 -0.80 -61.63
C ILE A 489 -66.29 -1.81 -60.57
N ALA A 490 -65.83 -3.05 -60.73
CA ALA A 490 -66.04 -4.09 -59.74
C ALA A 490 -64.80 -4.96 -59.56
N ILE A 491 -64.66 -5.53 -58.36
CA ILE A 491 -63.64 -6.53 -58.04
C ILE A 491 -64.37 -7.78 -57.57
N ALA A 492 -63.98 -8.93 -58.08
CA ALA A 492 -64.58 -10.22 -57.76
C ALA A 492 -63.53 -11.25 -57.36
N THR A 493 -63.99 -12.31 -56.69
CA THR A 493 -63.21 -13.53 -56.47
C THR A 493 -62.95 -14.25 -57.80
N LEU A 494 -62.04 -15.25 -57.80
CA LEU A 494 -61.78 -16.06 -58.98
C LEU A 494 -62.99 -16.91 -59.40
N GLU A 495 -63.92 -17.16 -58.48
CA GLU A 495 -65.21 -17.82 -58.70
C GLU A 495 -66.31 -16.85 -59.17
N ASN A 496 -65.93 -15.62 -59.56
CA ASN A 496 -66.80 -14.63 -60.19
C ASN A 496 -67.89 -14.02 -59.27
N PHE A 497 -67.64 -13.99 -57.95
CA PHE A 497 -68.49 -13.30 -56.98
C PHE A 497 -67.95 -11.90 -56.68
N PRO A 498 -68.77 -10.84 -56.79
CA PRO A 498 -68.31 -9.48 -56.52
C PRO A 498 -68.01 -9.25 -55.03
N LEU A 499 -66.80 -8.79 -54.76
CA LEU A 499 -66.33 -8.30 -53.46
C LEU A 499 -66.55 -6.78 -53.32
N TYR A 500 -66.44 -6.06 -54.43
CA TYR A 500 -66.62 -4.63 -54.50
C TYR A 500 -67.28 -4.25 -55.81
N MET A 501 -68.16 -3.25 -55.77
CA MET A 501 -68.74 -2.61 -56.95
C MET A 501 -68.98 -1.14 -56.61
N ASN A 502 -68.47 -0.24 -57.45
CA ASN A 502 -68.60 1.19 -57.23
C ASN A 502 -70.06 1.65 -57.44
N PRO A 503 -70.42 2.86 -56.95
CA PRO A 503 -71.79 3.38 -57.05
C PRO A 503 -72.30 3.47 -58.50
N ALA A 504 -71.44 3.85 -59.45
CA ALA A 504 -71.80 3.93 -60.87
C ALA A 504 -72.13 2.56 -61.46
N GLY A 505 -71.36 1.51 -61.11
CA GLY A 505 -71.65 0.14 -61.54
C GLY A 505 -72.96 -0.40 -60.98
N ARG A 506 -73.24 -0.12 -59.70
CA ARG A 506 -74.54 -0.47 -59.08
C ARG A 506 -75.70 0.25 -59.76
N ALA A 507 -75.56 1.56 -60.03
CA ALA A 507 -76.56 2.35 -60.72
C ALA A 507 -76.80 1.86 -62.16
N MET A 508 -75.73 1.51 -62.90
CA MET A 508 -75.82 0.94 -64.24
C MET A 508 -76.62 -0.36 -64.26
N LEU A 509 -76.56 -1.18 -63.20
CA LEU A 509 -77.25 -2.47 -63.14
C LEU A 509 -78.59 -2.43 -62.40
N GLY A 510 -78.98 -1.29 -61.84
CA GLY A 510 -80.19 -1.14 -61.04
C GLY A 510 -80.09 -1.78 -59.65
N ILE A 511 -78.89 -1.99 -59.15
CA ILE A 511 -78.63 -2.56 -57.83
C ILE A 511 -78.68 -1.44 -56.78
N ASP A 512 -79.42 -1.66 -55.69
CA ASP A 512 -79.48 -0.71 -54.58
C ASP A 512 -78.09 -0.52 -53.93
N GLN A 513 -77.79 0.71 -53.52
CA GLN A 513 -76.47 1.05 -52.96
C GLN A 513 -76.20 0.35 -51.62
N ALA A 514 -77.24 -0.03 -50.88
CA ALA A 514 -77.16 -0.79 -49.64
C ALA A 514 -77.35 -2.31 -49.84
N ALA A 515 -77.67 -2.78 -51.04
CA ALA A 515 -77.80 -4.21 -51.31
C ALA A 515 -76.45 -4.94 -51.14
N ASP A 516 -76.53 -6.16 -50.62
CA ASP A 516 -75.39 -7.07 -50.53
C ASP A 516 -75.07 -7.66 -51.91
N ILE A 517 -74.03 -7.11 -52.54
CA ILE A 517 -73.55 -7.54 -53.86
C ILE A 517 -72.98 -8.95 -53.85
N SER A 518 -72.47 -9.46 -52.72
CA SER A 518 -71.82 -10.78 -52.65
C SER A 518 -72.78 -11.93 -52.98
N SER A 519 -74.09 -11.68 -52.82
CA SER A 519 -75.18 -12.59 -53.16
C SER A 519 -75.61 -12.55 -54.63
N ILE A 520 -75.07 -11.61 -55.42
CA ILE A 520 -75.42 -11.39 -56.84
C ILE A 520 -74.25 -11.87 -57.70
N PRO A 521 -74.24 -13.12 -58.18
CA PRO A 521 -73.18 -13.59 -59.06
C PRO A 521 -73.15 -12.75 -60.34
N PHE A 522 -71.98 -12.51 -60.92
CA PHE A 522 -71.88 -11.75 -62.18
C PHE A 522 -72.65 -12.38 -63.35
N GLU A 523 -72.99 -13.66 -63.24
CA GLU A 523 -73.90 -14.34 -64.16
C GLU A 523 -75.33 -13.78 -64.14
N ALA A 524 -75.82 -13.29 -62.99
CA ALA A 524 -77.16 -12.74 -62.87
C ALA A 524 -77.31 -11.42 -63.64
N ILE A 525 -76.22 -10.66 -63.77
CA ILE A 525 -76.16 -9.33 -64.39
C ILE A 525 -75.57 -9.34 -65.80
N SER A 526 -75.49 -10.53 -66.41
CA SER A 526 -74.99 -10.72 -67.77
C SER A 526 -76.05 -11.40 -68.63
N THR A 527 -76.14 -11.03 -69.90
CA THR A 527 -76.97 -11.75 -70.88
C THR A 527 -76.45 -13.18 -71.08
N PRO A 528 -77.27 -14.15 -71.54
CA PRO A 528 -76.77 -15.49 -71.91
C PRO A 528 -75.56 -15.42 -72.86
N GLU A 529 -75.65 -14.59 -73.91
CA GLU A 529 -74.59 -14.40 -74.91
C GLU A 529 -73.35 -13.74 -74.30
N GLY A 530 -73.55 -12.72 -73.45
CA GLY A 530 -72.46 -12.05 -72.73
C GLY A 530 -71.76 -12.98 -71.75
N ARG A 531 -72.50 -13.86 -71.06
CA ARG A 531 -71.92 -14.90 -70.17
C ARG A 531 -71.07 -15.88 -70.94
N ASP A 532 -71.58 -16.39 -72.05
CA ASP A 532 -70.84 -17.36 -72.86
C ASP A 532 -69.56 -16.72 -73.42
N LEU A 533 -69.62 -15.46 -73.86
CA LEU A 533 -68.44 -14.72 -74.32
C LEU A 533 -67.41 -14.54 -73.19
N ILE A 534 -67.85 -14.14 -71.98
CA ILE A 534 -66.96 -13.99 -70.83
C ILE A 534 -66.37 -15.35 -70.41
N ASN A 535 -67.17 -16.40 -70.31
CA ASN A 535 -66.71 -17.68 -69.76
C ASN A 535 -65.88 -18.51 -70.75
N LEU A 536 -66.25 -18.51 -72.03
CA LEU A 536 -65.58 -19.34 -73.04
C LEU A 536 -64.37 -18.63 -73.67
N VAL A 537 -64.38 -17.30 -73.73
CA VAL A 537 -63.33 -16.51 -74.38
C VAL A 537 -62.65 -15.56 -73.40
N GLY A 538 -63.42 -14.73 -72.70
CA GLY A 538 -62.90 -13.62 -71.91
C GLY A 538 -62.01 -14.03 -70.75
N LEU A 539 -62.52 -14.87 -69.83
CA LEU A 539 -61.82 -15.34 -68.65
C LEU A 539 -60.59 -16.19 -69.01
N PRO A 540 -60.66 -17.22 -69.88
CA PRO A 540 -59.48 -17.97 -70.28
C PRO A 540 -58.38 -17.08 -70.88
N HIS A 541 -58.76 -16.11 -71.71
CA HIS A 541 -57.82 -15.16 -72.29
C HIS A 541 -57.20 -14.24 -71.23
N ALA A 542 -58.01 -13.72 -70.30
CA ALA A 542 -57.51 -12.86 -69.22
C ALA A 542 -56.60 -13.60 -68.24
N PHE A 543 -56.88 -14.87 -67.94
CA PHE A 543 -55.99 -15.70 -67.12
C PHE A 543 -54.65 -15.99 -67.80
N ALA A 544 -54.63 -16.14 -69.13
CA ALA A 544 -53.41 -16.36 -69.90
C ALA A 544 -52.58 -15.08 -70.13
N HIS A 545 -53.25 -13.96 -70.47
CA HIS A 545 -52.59 -12.73 -70.95
C HIS A 545 -52.70 -11.54 -69.99
N GLY A 546 -53.31 -11.73 -68.82
CA GLY A 546 -53.50 -10.71 -67.78
C GLY A 546 -54.75 -9.84 -67.97
N HIS A 547 -55.32 -9.78 -69.18
CA HIS A 547 -56.51 -9.00 -69.47
C HIS A 547 -57.31 -9.55 -70.66
N TRP A 548 -58.56 -9.13 -70.76
CA TRP A 548 -59.39 -9.30 -71.94
C TRP A 548 -60.29 -8.08 -72.13
N GLN A 549 -60.44 -7.65 -73.39
CA GLN A 549 -61.30 -6.53 -73.76
C GLN A 549 -62.25 -6.96 -74.87
N GLY A 550 -63.51 -6.54 -74.78
CA GLY A 550 -64.51 -6.81 -75.80
C GLY A 550 -65.80 -6.01 -75.56
N GLU A 551 -66.68 -6.01 -76.55
CA GLU A 551 -68.05 -5.51 -76.38
C GLU A 551 -68.98 -6.66 -76.03
N LEU A 552 -69.86 -6.45 -75.05
CA LEU A 552 -70.85 -7.42 -74.62
C LEU A 552 -72.10 -6.72 -74.10
N ASN A 553 -73.19 -7.46 -73.95
CA ASN A 553 -74.41 -6.91 -73.35
C ASN A 553 -74.49 -7.37 -71.88
N MET A 554 -74.46 -6.40 -70.97
CA MET A 554 -74.82 -6.63 -69.57
C MET A 554 -76.33 -6.59 -69.41
N ARG A 555 -76.83 -7.20 -68.34
CA ARG A 555 -78.26 -7.24 -68.02
C ARG A 555 -78.53 -6.48 -66.74
N HIS A 556 -79.38 -5.47 -66.84
CA HIS A 556 -79.92 -4.76 -65.70
C HIS A 556 -80.90 -5.65 -64.91
N LEU A 557 -81.12 -5.38 -63.62
CA LEU A 557 -82.02 -6.19 -62.78
C LEU A 557 -83.49 -6.19 -63.24
N ASP A 558 -83.96 -5.17 -63.95
CA ASP A 558 -85.30 -5.11 -64.55
C ASP A 558 -85.42 -5.90 -65.88
N GLY A 559 -84.32 -6.49 -66.35
CA GLY A 559 -84.27 -7.32 -67.56
C GLY A 559 -83.81 -6.60 -68.84
N ARG A 560 -83.61 -5.28 -68.85
CA ARG A 560 -83.09 -4.58 -70.05
C ARG A 560 -81.61 -4.90 -70.30
N GLU A 561 -81.24 -4.96 -71.57
CA GLU A 561 -79.85 -5.14 -72.00
C GLU A 561 -79.14 -3.79 -72.11
N ILE A 562 -77.90 -3.75 -71.62
CA ILE A 562 -77.02 -2.59 -71.66
C ILE A 562 -75.78 -3.00 -72.45
N PRO A 563 -75.61 -2.50 -73.69
CA PRO A 563 -74.38 -2.75 -74.43
C PRO A 563 -73.22 -2.01 -73.75
N VAL A 564 -72.15 -2.73 -73.45
CA VAL A 564 -70.97 -2.19 -72.79
C VAL A 564 -69.69 -2.53 -73.54
N SER A 565 -68.72 -1.62 -73.48
CA SER A 565 -67.31 -1.93 -73.70
C SER A 565 -66.72 -2.42 -72.38
N PHE A 566 -66.29 -3.67 -72.34
CA PHE A 566 -65.84 -4.37 -71.13
C PHE A 566 -64.33 -4.61 -71.14
N LEU A 567 -63.69 -4.43 -69.99
CA LEU A 567 -62.30 -4.77 -69.70
C LEU A 567 -62.23 -5.61 -68.42
N GLY A 568 -61.81 -6.87 -68.55
CA GLY A 568 -61.49 -7.75 -67.43
C GLY A 568 -59.98 -7.81 -67.20
N LEU A 569 -59.54 -7.66 -65.95
CA LEU A 569 -58.15 -7.67 -65.51
C LEU A 569 -57.95 -8.73 -64.42
N VAL A 570 -56.92 -9.56 -64.55
CA VAL A 570 -56.55 -10.52 -63.49
C VAL A 570 -55.49 -9.89 -62.59
N ILE A 571 -55.88 -9.61 -61.34
CA ILE A 571 -54.98 -9.09 -60.32
C ILE A 571 -54.26 -10.28 -59.68
N ARG A 572 -52.92 -10.22 -59.68
CA ARG A 572 -52.05 -11.28 -59.14
C ARG A 572 -51.36 -10.81 -57.87
N SER A 573 -51.22 -11.72 -56.91
CA SER A 573 -50.37 -11.55 -55.73
C SER A 573 -48.90 -11.33 -56.11
N ALA A 574 -48.08 -10.86 -55.16
CA ALA A 574 -46.63 -10.70 -55.34
C ALA A 574 -45.90 -11.98 -55.82
N ASN A 575 -46.51 -13.14 -55.61
CA ASN A 575 -45.98 -14.45 -56.01
C ASN A 575 -46.50 -14.91 -57.40
N GLY A 576 -47.17 -14.04 -58.16
CA GLY A 576 -47.64 -14.31 -59.53
C GLY A 576 -48.95 -15.12 -59.64
N LYS A 577 -49.52 -15.55 -58.51
CA LYS A 577 -50.81 -16.28 -58.49
C LYS A 577 -51.99 -15.31 -58.64
N PRO A 578 -52.98 -15.59 -59.51
CA PRO A 578 -54.24 -14.85 -59.55
C PRO A 578 -54.90 -14.80 -58.18
N GLU A 579 -55.41 -13.64 -57.79
CA GLU A 579 -56.06 -13.42 -56.48
C GLU A 579 -57.46 -12.82 -56.66
N TYR A 580 -57.61 -11.85 -57.57
CA TYR A 580 -58.88 -11.20 -57.86
C TYR A 580 -59.06 -10.94 -59.35
N ILE A 581 -60.30 -10.67 -59.75
CA ILE A 581 -60.64 -10.20 -61.09
C ILE A 581 -61.23 -8.79 -60.94
N ALA A 582 -60.65 -7.80 -61.61
CA ALA A 582 -61.23 -6.47 -61.72
C ALA A 582 -61.95 -6.35 -63.07
N ALA A 583 -63.16 -5.79 -63.05
CA ALA A 583 -63.98 -5.55 -64.22
C ALA A 583 -64.26 -4.06 -64.33
N ILE A 584 -64.01 -3.50 -65.51
CA ILE A 584 -64.37 -2.14 -65.88
C ILE A 584 -65.31 -2.22 -67.08
N ALA A 585 -66.48 -1.60 -66.99
CA ALA A 585 -67.43 -1.56 -68.10
C ALA A 585 -67.93 -0.14 -68.35
N ARG A 586 -67.98 0.24 -69.63
CA ARG A 586 -68.51 1.53 -70.05
C ARG A 586 -69.75 1.31 -70.89
N ASP A 587 -70.85 1.95 -70.51
CA ASP A 587 -72.08 1.97 -71.28
C ASP A 587 -71.84 2.64 -72.65
N ILE A 588 -72.11 1.90 -73.73
CA ILE A 588 -71.96 2.37 -75.11
C ILE A 588 -73.32 2.54 -75.81
N THR A 589 -74.43 2.60 -75.07
CA THR A 589 -75.79 2.77 -75.61
C THR A 589 -75.89 4.02 -76.48
N ALA A 590 -75.41 5.17 -75.98
CA ALA A 590 -75.40 6.42 -76.72
C ALA A 590 -74.57 6.31 -78.02
N ARG A 591 -73.42 5.62 -77.95
CA ARG A 591 -72.56 5.39 -79.11
C ARG A 591 -73.25 4.51 -80.15
N ARG A 592 -73.87 3.39 -79.76
CA ARG A 592 -74.62 2.53 -80.69
C ARG A 592 -75.81 3.24 -81.31
N HIS A 593 -76.53 4.08 -80.55
CA HIS A 593 -77.62 4.88 -81.09
C HIS A 593 -77.14 5.90 -82.12
N MET A 594 -75.99 6.55 -81.88
CA MET A 594 -75.38 7.45 -82.86
C MET A 594 -74.92 6.71 -84.12
N GLU A 595 -74.27 5.54 -83.98
CA GLU A 595 -73.83 4.72 -85.11
C GLU A 595 -75.03 4.24 -85.96
N GLU A 596 -76.12 3.83 -85.33
CA GLU A 596 -77.34 3.40 -86.04
C GLU A 596 -78.07 4.58 -86.71
N GLN A 597 -78.14 5.76 -86.07
CA GLN A 597 -78.65 6.98 -86.72
C GLN A 597 -77.81 7.38 -87.93
N LEU A 598 -76.48 7.27 -87.83
CA LEU A 598 -75.58 7.54 -88.94
C LEU A 598 -75.80 6.54 -90.09
N ARG A 599 -76.02 5.25 -89.76
CA ARG A 599 -76.32 4.20 -90.72
C ARG A 599 -77.64 4.44 -91.43
N GLN A 600 -78.70 4.78 -90.69
CA GLN A 600 -80.01 5.11 -91.25
C GLN A 600 -79.98 6.34 -92.15
N SER A 601 -79.28 7.40 -91.74
CA SER A 601 -79.10 8.61 -92.57
C SER A 601 -78.33 8.32 -93.86
N ASN A 602 -77.29 7.48 -93.81
CA ASN A 602 -76.58 7.03 -95.01
C ASN A 602 -77.46 6.16 -95.92
N GLU A 603 -78.28 5.26 -95.37
CA GLU A 603 -79.22 4.46 -96.15
C GLU A 603 -80.32 5.32 -96.80
N GLU A 604 -80.80 6.37 -96.13
CA GLU A 604 -81.74 7.35 -96.71
C GLU A 604 -81.09 8.16 -97.85
N LEU A 605 -79.84 8.62 -97.69
CA LEU A 605 -79.08 9.29 -98.75
C LEU A 605 -78.91 8.40 -99.99
N LEU A 606 -78.62 7.11 -99.79
CA LEU A 606 -78.50 6.14 -100.88
C LEU A 606 -79.85 5.88 -101.58
N ARG A 607 -80.97 5.86 -100.86
CA ARG A 607 -82.33 5.76 -101.44
C ARG A 607 -82.77 7.03 -102.16
N PHE A 608 -82.44 8.22 -101.65
CA PHE A 608 -82.72 9.48 -102.34
C PHE A 608 -81.95 9.56 -103.67
N ARG A 609 -80.67 9.15 -103.66
CA ARG A 609 -79.85 9.10 -104.87
C ARG A 609 -80.42 8.16 -105.93
N SER A 610 -80.91 6.98 -105.57
CA SER A 610 -81.50 6.05 -106.54
C SER A 610 -82.85 6.52 -107.14
N VAL A 611 -83.63 7.34 -106.41
CA VAL A 611 -84.88 7.94 -106.91
C VAL A 611 -84.61 9.14 -107.83
N VAL A 612 -83.57 9.94 -107.54
CA VAL A 612 -83.13 11.04 -108.42
C VAL A 612 -82.56 10.50 -109.73
N ASP A 613 -81.77 9.43 -109.68
CA ASP A 613 -81.24 8.79 -110.88
C ASP A 613 -82.38 8.19 -111.75
N ALA A 614 -83.44 7.62 -111.13
CA ALA A 614 -84.62 7.10 -111.86
C ALA A 614 -85.56 8.19 -112.43
N SER A 615 -85.52 9.41 -111.91
CA SER A 615 -86.35 10.54 -112.39
C SER A 615 -85.69 11.35 -113.51
N THR A 616 -84.38 11.17 -113.69
CA THR A 616 -83.60 11.86 -114.74
C THR A 616 -83.75 11.20 -116.12
N ASP A 617 -84.13 9.91 -116.16
CA ASP A 617 -84.37 9.15 -117.40
C ASP A 617 -85.74 9.42 -118.07
N HIS A 618 -86.69 10.10 -117.41
CA HIS A 618 -88.00 10.41 -117.98
C HIS A 618 -88.18 11.83 -118.54
N ILE A 619 -87.20 12.72 -118.36
CA ILE A 619 -87.24 14.07 -118.95
C ILE A 619 -86.38 14.15 -120.24
N GLY A 620 -85.58 13.14 -120.55
CA GLY A 620 -84.75 13.07 -121.78
C GLY A 620 -85.43 12.51 -123.04
N MET A 621 -86.63 11.93 -122.96
CA MET A 621 -87.27 11.15 -124.06
C MET A 621 -88.50 11.83 -124.70
N ALA A 622 -88.66 13.15 -124.58
CA ALA A 622 -89.74 13.91 -125.24
C ALA A 622 -89.25 15.11 -126.09
N ALA A 623 -87.98 15.11 -126.49
CA ALA A 623 -87.44 16.05 -127.46
C ALA A 623 -86.51 15.34 -128.45
N LEU A 624 -87.11 14.61 -129.40
CA LEU A 624 -86.71 14.50 -130.81
C LEU A 624 -87.78 13.77 -131.62
#